data_AF-A0A2C5ZH67-F1
#
_entry.id   AF-A0A2C5ZH67-F1
#
_cell.length_a   1.000
_cell.length_b   1.000
_cell.length_c   1.000
_cell.angle_alpha   90.00
_cell.angle_beta   90.00
_cell.angle_gamma   90.00
#
_symmetry.space_group_name_H-M   'P 1'
#
loop_
_entity.id
_entity.type
_entity.pdbx_description
1 polymer ?
#
loop_
_entity_poly.entity_id
_entity_poly.type
_entity_poly.pdbx_seq_one_letter_code
_entity_poly.pdbx_strand_id
1 'polypeptide(L)'
;MELRHRKLAFALTATLLVGAQARIELDMKDVPDVCSSMCRPVVNLTSACDTKLPDATDADEKLLEAQCVCTNKSFNVSRVAGLCAGCLTQDLAKATGEEKTKLKAPVRDINEILSACSFAAESSLRKFPTLRRVLQLKGILSA
;
A
#
# COMPACT_ATOMS: atom_id res chain seq x y z
N MET A 1 -17.58 -24.08 52.45
CA MET A 1 -18.60 -23.87 51.41
C MET A 1 -17.90 -23.98 50.06
N GLU A 2 -18.14 -25.10 49.37
CA GLU A 2 -17.83 -25.30 47.96
C GLU A 2 -18.60 -24.30 47.08
N LEU A 3 -17.98 -23.73 46.04
CA LEU A 3 -18.72 -23.47 44.81
C LEU A 3 -17.83 -23.73 43.58
N ARG A 4 -18.21 -24.79 42.88
CA ARG A 4 -17.62 -25.38 41.68
C ARG A 4 -17.78 -24.51 40.42
N HIS A 5 -16.81 -24.69 39.52
CA HIS A 5 -16.77 -24.40 38.08
C HIS A 5 -18.05 -23.90 37.39
N ARG A 6 -17.94 -22.72 36.76
CA ARG A 6 -18.58 -22.47 35.45
C ARG A 6 -17.53 -21.97 34.47
N LYS A 7 -17.43 -22.68 33.35
CA LYS A 7 -16.56 -22.38 32.22
C LYS A 7 -16.84 -20.97 31.71
N LEU A 8 -15.91 -20.05 31.92
CA LEU A 8 -15.90 -18.75 31.24
C LEU A 8 -14.69 -18.77 30.29
N ALA A 9 -14.88 -19.42 29.15
CA ALA A 9 -14.00 -19.24 28.00
C ALA A 9 -14.32 -17.88 27.39
N PHE A 10 -13.78 -16.81 27.98
CA PHE A 10 -13.69 -15.52 27.31
C PHE A 10 -12.59 -15.63 26.26
N ALA A 11 -12.97 -16.05 25.04
CA ALA A 11 -12.14 -15.83 23.88
C ALA A 11 -12.11 -14.32 23.59
N LEU A 12 -11.21 -13.60 24.27
CA LEU A 12 -10.84 -12.24 23.92
C LEU A 12 -10.10 -12.31 22.59
N THR A 13 -10.83 -12.28 21.48
CA THR A 13 -10.22 -11.98 20.18
C THR A 13 -9.78 -10.53 20.23
N ALA A 14 -8.54 -10.30 20.63
CA ALA A 14 -7.88 -9.02 20.49
C ALA A 14 -7.76 -8.73 18.99
N THR A 15 -8.69 -7.93 18.45
CA THR A 15 -8.50 -7.33 17.13
C THR A 15 -7.33 -6.37 17.27
N LEU A 16 -6.15 -6.84 16.86
CA LEU A 16 -4.97 -6.01 16.67
C LEU A 16 -5.30 -4.98 15.59
N LEU A 17 -5.82 -3.82 16.00
CA LEU A 17 -5.72 -2.59 15.21
C LEU A 17 -4.24 -2.19 15.27
N VAL A 18 -3.41 -2.88 14.49
CA VAL A 18 -2.11 -2.34 14.10
C VAL A 18 -2.46 -1.13 13.25
N GLY A 19 -2.48 0.05 13.89
CA GLY A 19 -2.39 1.32 13.19
C GLY A 19 -1.04 1.33 12.50
N ALA A 20 -0.97 0.75 11.31
CA ALA A 20 0.18 0.88 10.46
C ALA A 20 0.34 2.39 10.23
N GLN A 21 1.43 2.96 10.71
CA GLN A 21 1.82 4.33 10.35
C GLN A 21 2.23 4.33 8.89
N ALA A 22 1.24 4.18 8.00
CA ALA A 22 1.43 4.24 6.59
C ALA A 22 1.84 5.66 6.22
N ARG A 23 2.94 5.81 5.48
CA ARG A 23 3.18 7.07 4.77
C ARG A 23 2.42 6.97 3.45
N ILE A 24 1.46 7.87 3.27
CA ILE A 24 0.64 7.96 2.06
C ILE A 24 1.15 9.13 1.22
N GLU A 25 2.47 9.19 1.08
CA GLU A 25 3.15 10.30 0.42
C GLU A 25 4.05 9.72 -0.66
N LEU A 26 3.88 10.18 -1.89
CA LEU A 26 4.78 9.88 -2.99
C LEU A 26 5.00 11.15 -3.79
N ASP A 27 6.23 11.64 -3.82
CA ASP A 27 6.58 12.87 -4.51
C ASP A 27 7.07 12.59 -5.94
N MET A 28 6.62 13.39 -6.90
CA MET A 28 7.06 13.28 -8.29
C MET A 28 8.55 13.52 -8.45
N LYS A 29 9.18 14.36 -7.61
CA LYS A 29 10.61 14.68 -7.70
C LYS A 29 11.51 13.47 -7.43
N ASP A 30 10.99 12.48 -6.71
CA ASP A 30 11.71 11.26 -6.34
C ASP A 30 11.44 10.12 -7.35
N VAL A 31 10.49 10.30 -8.28
CA VAL A 31 10.16 9.33 -9.32
C VAL A 31 11.04 9.56 -10.55
N PRO A 32 11.75 8.54 -11.07
CA PRO A 32 12.55 8.65 -12.27
C PRO A 32 11.64 8.87 -13.50
N ASP A 33 12.14 9.60 -14.51
CA ASP A 33 11.37 9.97 -15.71
C ASP A 33 10.72 8.77 -16.40
N VAL A 34 11.42 7.62 -16.43
CA VAL A 34 10.94 6.36 -17.00
C VAL A 34 9.65 5.83 -16.33
N CYS A 35 9.42 6.18 -15.05
CA CYS A 35 8.23 5.77 -14.30
C CYS A 35 7.17 6.87 -14.16
N SER A 36 7.49 8.11 -14.54
CA SER A 36 6.62 9.29 -14.33
C SER A 36 5.19 9.09 -14.85
N SER A 37 5.01 8.60 -16.08
CA SER A 37 3.68 8.38 -16.66
C SER A 37 2.85 7.35 -15.91
N MET A 38 3.48 6.35 -15.28
CA MET A 38 2.79 5.30 -14.54
C MET A 38 2.47 5.75 -13.10
N CYS A 39 3.33 6.58 -12.51
CA CYS A 39 3.20 7.03 -11.13
C CYS A 39 2.36 8.30 -10.98
N ARG A 40 2.26 9.14 -12.01
CA ARG A 40 1.58 10.45 -11.96
C ARG A 40 0.16 10.41 -11.37
N PRO A 41 -0.73 9.48 -11.72
CA PRO A 41 -2.07 9.51 -11.16
C PRO A 41 -2.07 9.26 -9.63
N VAL A 42 -1.19 8.40 -9.14
CA VAL A 42 -1.07 8.10 -7.70
C VAL A 42 -0.39 9.24 -6.96
N VAL A 43 0.69 9.82 -7.51
CA VAL A 43 1.35 11.02 -6.95
C VAL A 43 0.38 12.20 -6.85
N ASN A 44 -0.39 12.46 -7.90
CA ASN A 44 -1.38 13.54 -7.88
C ASN A 44 -2.47 13.27 -6.83
N LEU A 45 -2.86 12.01 -6.65
CA LEU A 45 -3.83 11.63 -5.64
C LEU A 45 -3.28 11.81 -4.22
N THR A 46 -2.07 11.33 -3.93
CA THR A 46 -1.44 11.51 -2.61
C THR A 46 -1.27 12.99 -2.29
N SER A 47 -0.85 13.80 -3.26
CA SER A 47 -0.75 15.26 -3.08
C SER A 47 -2.10 15.94 -2.89
N ALA A 48 -3.16 15.48 -3.55
CA ALA A 48 -4.51 16.01 -3.35
C ALA A 48 -5.14 15.58 -2.02
N CYS A 49 -4.66 14.48 -1.44
CA CYS A 49 -5.10 13.95 -0.15
C CYS A 49 -4.28 14.46 1.03
N ASP A 50 -3.11 15.07 0.79
CA ASP A 50 -2.25 15.68 1.81
C ASP A 50 -3.06 16.72 2.60
N THR A 51 -3.06 16.58 3.91
CA THR A 51 -3.81 17.45 4.81
C THR A 51 -2.93 17.86 5.98
N LYS A 52 -3.02 19.14 6.34
CA LYS A 52 -2.42 19.69 7.56
C LYS A 52 -3.53 20.15 8.49
N LEU A 53 -3.72 19.43 9.58
CA LEU A 53 -4.79 19.71 10.53
C LEU A 53 -4.23 20.49 11.72
N PRO A 54 -4.77 21.68 12.03
CA PRO A 54 -4.40 22.36 13.27
C PRO A 54 -4.86 21.50 14.45
N ASP A 55 -3.96 21.33 15.42
CA ASP A 55 -4.22 20.61 16.68
C ASP A 55 -4.44 19.09 16.57
N ALA A 56 -4.10 18.47 15.43
CA ALA A 56 -4.11 17.01 15.27
C ALA A 56 -2.69 16.42 15.37
N THR A 57 -2.60 15.12 15.64
CA THR A 57 -1.32 14.41 15.59
C THR A 57 -0.98 14.00 14.16
N ASP A 58 0.31 13.80 13.86
CA ASP A 58 0.76 13.22 12.59
C ASP A 58 0.08 11.87 12.28
N ALA A 59 -0.34 11.13 13.31
CA ALA A 59 -1.05 9.86 13.13
C ALA A 59 -2.48 10.08 12.61
N ASP A 60 -3.15 11.15 13.04
CA ASP A 60 -4.47 11.51 12.58
C ASP A 60 -4.41 11.97 11.12
N GLU A 61 -3.45 12.84 10.76
CA GLU A 61 -3.24 13.29 9.37
C GLU A 61 -3.04 12.09 8.43
N LYS A 62 -2.14 11.18 8.76
CA LYS A 62 -1.89 9.96 7.98
C LYS A 62 -3.12 9.07 7.83
N LEU A 63 -3.96 9.00 8.86
CA LEU A 63 -5.21 8.24 8.79
C LEU A 63 -6.18 8.86 7.78
N LEU A 64 -6.32 10.19 7.77
CA LEU A 64 -7.17 10.90 6.81
C LEU A 64 -6.61 10.80 5.38
N GLU A 65 -5.29 10.97 5.21
CA GLU A 65 -4.62 10.80 3.91
C GLU A 65 -4.85 9.39 3.36
N ALA A 66 -4.65 8.35 4.20
CA ALA A 66 -4.91 6.96 3.84
C ALA A 66 -6.37 6.76 3.44
N GLN A 67 -7.31 7.27 4.24
CA GLN A 67 -8.73 7.18 3.94
C GLN A 67 -9.04 7.82 2.57
N CYS A 68 -8.50 9.00 2.28
CA CYS A 68 -8.69 9.68 1.00
C CYS A 68 -8.12 8.90 -0.19
N VAL A 69 -6.89 8.40 -0.09
CA VAL A 69 -6.24 7.64 -1.17
C VAL A 69 -6.92 6.28 -1.38
N CYS A 70 -7.10 5.51 -0.31
CA CYS A 70 -7.60 4.14 -0.42
C CYS A 70 -9.07 4.06 -0.86
N THR A 71 -9.84 5.13 -0.66
CA THR A 71 -11.26 5.19 -1.09
C THR A 71 -11.50 6.05 -2.32
N ASN A 72 -10.46 6.55 -2.97
CA ASN A 72 -10.59 7.25 -4.24
C ASN A 72 -11.21 6.34 -5.31
N LYS A 73 -12.22 6.86 -6.02
CA LYS A 73 -12.93 6.15 -7.09
C LYS A 73 -12.77 6.80 -8.46
N SER A 74 -11.99 7.88 -8.55
CA SER A 74 -11.75 8.60 -9.81
C SER A 74 -10.89 7.78 -10.77
N PHE A 75 -10.16 6.77 -10.27
CA PHE A 75 -9.49 5.72 -11.03
C PHE A 75 -9.25 4.48 -10.16
N ASN A 76 -8.78 3.39 -10.76
CA ASN A 76 -8.40 2.18 -10.02
C ASN A 76 -7.02 2.36 -9.35
N VAL A 77 -7.03 2.84 -8.11
CA VAL A 77 -5.79 3.13 -7.34
C VAL A 77 -4.90 1.91 -7.21
N SER A 78 -5.47 0.74 -6.86
CA SER A 78 -4.73 -0.53 -6.74
C SER A 78 -3.94 -0.88 -8.01
N ARG A 79 -4.61 -0.83 -9.17
CA ARG A 79 -3.99 -1.15 -10.46
C ARG A 79 -2.89 -0.16 -10.82
N VAL A 80 -3.14 1.14 -10.66
CA VAL A 80 -2.15 2.17 -11.04
C VAL A 80 -0.97 2.17 -10.07
N ALA A 81 -1.22 2.07 -8.75
CA ALA A 81 -0.16 1.97 -7.75
C ALA A 81 0.69 0.71 -7.96
N GLY A 82 0.06 -0.42 -8.32
CA GLY A 82 0.77 -1.65 -8.66
C GLY A 82 1.65 -1.52 -9.92
N LEU A 83 1.19 -0.78 -10.94
CA LEU A 83 2.00 -0.48 -12.13
C LEU A 83 3.18 0.44 -11.81
N CYS A 84 2.95 1.49 -11.02
CA CYS A 84 4.00 2.39 -10.55
C CYS A 84 5.06 1.63 -9.73
N ALA A 85 4.63 0.83 -8.75
CA ALA A 85 5.52 -0.02 -7.95
C ALA A 85 6.33 -0.99 -8.81
N GLY A 86 5.69 -1.57 -9.84
CA GLY A 86 6.34 -2.44 -10.81
C GLY A 86 7.45 -1.72 -11.57
N CYS A 87 7.22 -0.50 -12.04
CA CYS A 87 8.24 0.29 -12.72
C CYS A 87 9.39 0.65 -11.78
N LEU A 88 9.08 1.23 -10.62
CA LEU A 88 10.08 1.67 -9.63
C LEU A 88 10.98 0.50 -9.16
N THR A 89 10.39 -0.67 -8.95
CA THR A 89 11.16 -1.87 -8.57
C THR A 89 12.05 -2.37 -9.71
N GLN A 90 11.55 -2.32 -10.95
CA GLN A 90 12.36 -2.69 -12.12
C GLN A 90 13.53 -1.72 -12.33
N ASP A 91 13.30 -0.43 -12.12
CA ASP A 91 14.32 0.60 -12.26
C ASP A 91 15.37 0.48 -11.15
N LEU A 92 14.94 0.29 -9.90
CA LEU A 92 15.82 0.01 -8.75
C LEU A 92 16.72 -1.21 -8.97
N ALA A 93 16.21 -2.24 -9.65
CA ALA A 93 16.98 -3.45 -9.96
C ALA A 93 18.09 -3.20 -10.99
N LYS A 94 17.94 -2.19 -11.87
CA LYS A 94 18.92 -1.80 -12.88
C LYS A 94 19.90 -0.73 -12.38
N ALA A 95 19.46 0.10 -11.44
CA ALA A 95 20.22 1.22 -10.93
C ALA A 95 21.47 0.79 -10.15
N THR A 96 22.48 1.66 -10.14
CA THR A 96 23.73 1.47 -9.40
C THR A 96 24.08 2.73 -8.59
N GLY A 97 24.98 2.61 -7.62
CA GLY A 97 25.52 3.74 -6.86
C GLY A 97 24.46 4.65 -6.23
N GLU A 98 24.60 5.96 -6.48
CA GLU A 98 23.75 7.02 -5.92
C GLU A 98 22.29 6.93 -6.40
N GLU A 99 22.08 6.62 -7.69
CA GLU A 99 20.75 6.46 -8.29
C GLU A 99 19.95 5.37 -7.56
N LYS A 100 20.59 4.23 -7.31
CA LYS A 100 19.97 3.13 -6.54
C LYS A 100 19.57 3.57 -5.14
N THR A 101 20.30 4.50 -4.52
CA THR A 101 19.99 5.01 -3.18
C THR A 101 18.78 5.94 -3.23
N LYS A 102 18.70 6.82 -4.24
CA LYS A 102 17.55 7.71 -4.46
C LYS A 102 16.27 6.92 -4.73
N LEU A 103 16.35 5.86 -5.52
CA LEU A 103 15.19 5.00 -5.86
C LEU A 103 14.62 4.20 -4.68
N LYS A 104 15.33 4.05 -3.56
CA LYS A 104 14.81 3.30 -2.40
C LYS A 104 13.61 3.98 -1.76
N ALA A 105 13.60 5.32 -1.70
CA ALA A 105 12.51 6.09 -1.12
C ALA A 105 11.19 5.89 -1.87
N PRO A 106 11.07 6.24 -3.17
CA PRO A 106 9.81 6.08 -3.91
C PRO A 106 9.37 4.61 -3.99
N VAL A 107 10.31 3.64 -4.02
CA VAL A 107 9.99 2.20 -3.96
C VAL A 107 9.38 1.82 -2.61
N ARG A 108 9.93 2.32 -1.49
CA ARG A 108 9.34 2.08 -0.17
C ARG A 108 7.95 2.71 -0.10
N ASP A 109 7.83 3.98 -0.49
CA ASP A 109 6.63 4.76 -0.29
C ASP A 109 5.45 4.22 -1.11
N ILE A 110 5.66 3.82 -2.37
CA ILE A 110 4.61 3.16 -3.17
C ILE A 110 4.17 1.79 -2.59
N ASN A 111 5.10 1.05 -1.97
CA ASN A 111 4.77 -0.21 -1.31
C ASN A 111 4.04 0.01 0.02
N GLU A 112 4.32 1.11 0.72
CA GLU A 112 3.56 1.53 1.90
C GLU A 112 2.12 1.87 1.53
N ILE A 113 1.89 2.59 0.41
CA ILE A 113 0.53 2.87 -0.10
C ILE A 113 -0.22 1.56 -0.40
N LEU A 114 0.41 0.63 -1.12
CA LEU A 114 -0.19 -0.67 -1.44
C LEU A 114 -0.54 -1.45 -0.16
N SER A 115 0.36 -1.45 0.81
CA SER A 115 0.16 -2.13 2.10
C SER A 115 -0.96 -1.49 2.92
N ALA A 116 -0.96 -0.17 3.05
CA ALA A 116 -1.93 0.60 3.83
C ALA A 116 -3.36 0.42 3.33
N CYS A 117 -3.53 0.41 2.01
CA CYS A 117 -4.82 0.18 1.39
C CYS A 117 -5.19 -1.29 1.26
N SER A 118 -4.34 -2.22 1.74
CA SER A 118 -4.50 -3.66 1.54
C SER A 118 -4.69 -4.03 0.06
N PHE A 119 -4.09 -3.26 -0.84
CA PHE A 119 -4.12 -3.52 -2.27
C PHE A 119 -3.18 -4.67 -2.57
N ALA A 120 -3.73 -5.73 -3.17
CA ALA A 120 -2.89 -6.80 -3.71
C ALA A 120 -1.98 -6.18 -4.77
N ALA A 121 -0.67 -6.14 -4.51
CA ALA A 121 0.30 -5.77 -5.52
C ALA A 121 0.16 -6.79 -6.67
N GLU A 122 -0.56 -6.43 -7.74
CA GLU A 122 -0.78 -7.26 -8.92
C GLU A 122 0.55 -7.63 -9.64
N SER A 123 1.70 -7.20 -9.11
CA SER A 123 3.05 -7.59 -9.51
C SER A 123 3.40 -9.02 -9.10
N SER A 124 2.88 -9.53 -7.96
CA SER A 124 3.18 -10.89 -7.47
C SER A 124 2.66 -11.99 -8.41
N LEU A 125 1.59 -11.71 -9.15
CA LEU A 125 0.95 -12.69 -10.05
C LEU A 125 1.42 -12.60 -11.50
N ARG A 126 2.00 -11.47 -11.91
CA ARG A 126 2.65 -11.33 -13.22
C ARG A 126 3.99 -12.06 -13.28
N LYS A 127 4.69 -12.20 -12.15
CA LYS A 127 5.93 -12.98 -12.05
C LYS A 127 5.71 -14.50 -12.16
N PHE A 128 4.50 -14.97 -11.82
CA PHE A 128 4.13 -16.38 -11.85
C PHE A 128 2.80 -16.57 -12.58
N PRO A 129 2.79 -16.51 -13.94
CA PRO A 129 1.57 -16.70 -14.72
C PRO A 129 0.88 -18.03 -14.40
N THR A 130 1.67 -19.06 -14.06
CA THR A 130 1.19 -20.37 -13.62
C THR A 130 0.48 -20.30 -12.27
N LEU A 131 1.03 -19.58 -11.28
CA LEU A 131 0.41 -19.44 -9.96
C LEU A 131 -0.87 -18.60 -10.04
N ARG A 132 -0.89 -17.54 -10.86
CA ARG A 132 -2.10 -16.77 -11.15
C ARG A 132 -3.18 -17.66 -11.74
N ARG A 133 -2.84 -18.50 -12.72
CA ARG A 133 -3.80 -19.42 -13.34
C ARG A 133 -4.33 -20.45 -12.33
N VAL A 134 -3.48 -20.97 -11.45
CA VAL A 134 -3.89 -21.89 -10.37
C VAL A 134 -4.81 -21.21 -9.36
N LEU A 135 -4.54 -19.95 -8.98
CA LEU A 135 -5.38 -19.19 -8.06
C LEU A 135 -6.74 -18.80 -8.67
N GLN A 136 -6.78 -18.46 -9.96
CA GLN A 136 -8.02 -18.25 -10.72
C GLN A 136 -8.84 -19.55 -10.84
N LEU A 137 -8.19 -20.67 -11.17
CA LEU A 137 -8.85 -21.98 -11.28
C LEU A 137 -9.40 -22.48 -9.95
N LYS A 138 -8.78 -22.09 -8.83
CA LYS A 138 -9.25 -22.41 -7.47
C LYS A 138 -10.26 -21.39 -6.93
N GLY A 139 -10.63 -20.36 -7.70
CA GLY A 139 -11.58 -19.33 -7.28
C GLY A 139 -11.10 -18.42 -6.14
N ILE A 140 -9.79 -18.40 -5.88
CA ILE A 140 -9.17 -17.58 -4.82
C ILE A 140 -8.94 -16.14 -5.30
N LEU A 141 -8.83 -15.98 -6.62
CA LEU A 141 -8.74 -14.69 -7.28
C LEU A 141 -9.87 -14.58 -8.30
N SER A 142 -10.34 -13.36 -8.57
CA SER A 142 -11.31 -13.08 -9.63
C SER A 142 -10.60 -12.79 -10.96
N ALA A 143 -11.21 -13.22 -12.06
CA ALA A 143 -10.69 -13.16 -13.45
C ALA A 143 -10.07 -11.81 -13.82
#